data_AF-A0A099D9U6-F1
#
_entry.id   AF-A0A099D9U6-F1
#
_cell.length_a   1.000
_cell.length_b   1.000
_cell.length_c   1.000
_cell.angle_alpha   90.00
_cell.angle_beta   90.00
_cell.angle_gamma   90.00
#
_symmetry.space_group_name_H-M   'P 1'
#
loop_
_entity.id
_entity.type
_entity.pdbx_description
1 polymer ?
#
loop_
_entity_poly.entity_id
_entity_poly.type
_entity_poly.pdbx_seq_one_letter_code
_entity_poly.pdbx_strand_id
1 'polypeptide(L)'
;MVDNGEATVEQIDTAVTERPGLRRPLFGPCMNFHLAGGEGGMAHMSDHFGPSLKSPGPDLEAPELTERLRDEMVSGCERSAEERDMSELVDDRDLASVAVLGAVRGIREERS
;
A
#
# COMPACT_ATOMS: atom_id res chain seq x y z
N MET A 1 4.21 -0.37 -14.07
CA MET A 1 4.81 0.76 -13.35
C MET A 1 6.32 0.84 -13.54
N VAL A 2 7.17 0.13 -12.78
CA VAL A 2 8.63 0.22 -12.94
C VAL A 2 9.07 -0.19 -14.34
N ASP A 3 8.60 -1.36 -14.80
CA ASP A 3 8.96 -1.88 -16.14
C ASP A 3 8.58 -0.92 -17.29
N ASN A 4 7.48 -0.21 -17.13
CA ASN A 4 6.97 0.77 -18.09
C ASN A 4 7.59 2.17 -17.92
N GLY A 5 8.48 2.38 -16.95
CA GLY A 5 9.04 3.69 -16.61
C GLY A 5 8.01 4.69 -16.04
N GLU A 6 6.86 4.23 -15.55
CA GLU A 6 5.78 5.08 -15.03
C GLU A 6 6.05 5.56 -13.60
N ALA A 7 6.81 4.79 -12.83
CA ALA A 7 7.18 5.13 -11.45
C ALA A 7 8.45 4.40 -11.01
N THR A 8 9.21 5.00 -10.10
CA THR A 8 10.33 4.35 -9.40
C THR A 8 9.85 3.56 -8.18
N VAL A 9 10.71 2.70 -7.61
CA VAL A 9 10.42 1.96 -6.37
C VAL A 9 10.07 2.92 -5.23
N GLU A 10 10.85 3.98 -5.07
CA GLU A 10 10.69 5.01 -4.04
C GLU A 10 9.33 5.73 -4.17
N GLN A 11 8.93 6.04 -5.40
CA GLN A 11 7.63 6.68 -5.68
C GLN A 11 6.46 5.75 -5.36
N ILE A 12 6.58 4.45 -5.69
CA ILE A 12 5.57 3.44 -5.37
C ILE A 12 5.43 3.31 -3.85
N ASP A 13 6.54 3.13 -3.14
CA ASP A 13 6.53 2.95 -1.69
C ASP A 13 5.99 4.19 -0.98
N THR A 14 6.41 5.40 -1.37
CA THR A 14 5.88 6.65 -0.82
C THR A 14 4.37 6.76 -1.08
N ALA A 15 3.92 6.47 -2.29
CA ALA A 15 2.50 6.53 -2.63
C ALA A 15 1.65 5.55 -1.82
N VAL A 16 2.21 4.40 -1.43
CA VAL A 16 1.52 3.39 -0.60
C VAL A 16 1.57 3.77 0.87
N THR A 17 2.76 4.01 1.42
CA THR A 17 2.99 4.22 2.86
C THR A 17 2.35 5.51 3.36
N GLU A 18 2.39 6.60 2.58
CA GLU A 18 1.87 7.92 2.98
C GLU A 18 0.36 8.12 2.71
N ARG A 19 -0.30 7.16 2.04
CA ARG A 19 -1.71 7.32 1.65
C ARG A 19 -2.57 6.08 1.97
N PRO A 20 -2.80 5.12 1.05
CA PRO A 20 -3.70 4.00 1.30
C PRO A 20 -3.16 3.00 2.33
N GLY A 21 -1.87 3.03 2.66
CA GLY A 21 -1.23 2.22 3.69
C GLY A 21 -1.64 2.64 5.10
N LEU A 22 -1.70 3.95 5.38
CA LEU A 22 -2.02 4.49 6.72
C LEU A 22 -3.39 4.06 7.27
N ARG A 23 -4.35 3.79 6.38
CA ARG A 23 -5.69 3.32 6.77
C ARG A 23 -5.77 1.81 7.04
N ARG A 24 -4.73 1.04 6.70
CA ARG A 24 -4.70 -0.44 6.85
C ARG A 24 -4.61 -0.90 8.31
N PRO A 25 -3.81 -0.26 9.19
CA PRO A 25 -3.78 -0.63 10.61
C PRO A 25 -5.14 -0.47 11.31
N LEU A 26 -5.97 0.45 10.83
CA LEU A 26 -7.29 0.71 11.40
C LEU A 26 -8.33 -0.31 10.92
N PHE A 27 -8.36 -0.60 9.62
CA PHE A 27 -9.39 -1.42 8.99
C PHE A 27 -8.86 -2.34 7.88
N GLY A 28 -9.40 -3.56 7.83
CA GLY A 28 -9.24 -4.46 6.69
C GLY A 28 -9.91 -3.94 5.41
N PRO A 29 -9.71 -4.58 4.25
CA PRO A 29 -10.18 -4.09 2.96
C PRO A 29 -11.69 -3.84 2.90
N CYS A 30 -12.51 -4.72 3.49
CA CYS A 30 -13.97 -4.58 3.43
C CYS A 30 -14.48 -3.30 4.10
N MET A 31 -14.04 -3.00 5.32
CA MET A 31 -14.44 -1.76 6.01
C MET A 31 -13.87 -0.54 5.31
N ASN A 32 -12.65 -0.64 4.80
CA ASN A 32 -12.03 0.42 4.02
C ASN A 32 -12.77 0.73 2.71
N PHE A 33 -13.38 -0.27 2.08
CA PHE A 33 -14.27 -0.09 0.92
C PHE A 33 -15.67 0.37 1.32
N HIS A 34 -16.19 -0.11 2.44
CA HIS A 34 -17.45 0.39 2.98
C HIS A 34 -17.38 1.92 3.21
N LEU A 35 -16.31 2.39 3.85
CA LEU A 35 -16.06 3.82 4.06
C LEU A 35 -15.86 4.59 2.74
N ALA A 36 -15.25 3.97 1.73
CA ALA A 36 -15.09 4.59 0.41
C ALA A 36 -16.43 4.85 -0.30
N GLY A 37 -17.49 4.14 0.08
CA GLY A 37 -18.84 4.39 -0.40
C GLY A 37 -19.56 5.57 0.26
N GLY A 38 -18.94 6.24 1.23
CA GLY A 38 -19.56 7.35 1.97
C GLY A 38 -20.77 6.89 2.80
N GLU A 39 -21.79 7.75 2.89
CA GLU A 39 -23.02 7.46 3.67
C GLU A 39 -23.78 6.22 3.17
N GLY A 40 -23.69 5.91 1.88
CA GLY A 40 -24.30 4.72 1.28
C GLY A 40 -23.50 3.43 1.48
N GLY A 41 -22.31 3.52 2.08
CA GLY A 41 -21.48 2.38 2.45
C GLY A 41 -21.10 1.47 1.29
N MET A 42 -20.89 0.19 1.59
CA MET A 42 -20.50 -0.84 0.63
C MET A 42 -21.47 -0.98 -0.57
N ALA A 43 -22.77 -0.76 -0.36
CA ALA A 43 -23.76 -0.84 -1.44
C ALA A 43 -23.49 0.25 -2.48
N HIS A 44 -23.40 1.51 -2.04
CA HIS A 44 -23.07 2.63 -2.93
C HIS A 44 -21.68 2.48 -3.57
N MET A 45 -20.67 2.01 -2.83
CA MET A 45 -19.36 1.70 -3.40
C MET A 45 -19.46 0.68 -4.54
N SER A 46 -20.21 -0.41 -4.33
CA SER A 46 -20.39 -1.48 -5.30
C SER A 46 -21.18 -1.02 -6.53
N ASP A 47 -22.25 -0.25 -6.34
CA ASP A 47 -23.05 0.28 -7.45
C ASP A 47 -22.27 1.32 -8.27
N HIS A 48 -21.44 2.13 -7.61
CA HIS A 48 -20.64 3.17 -8.25
C HIS A 48 -19.45 2.60 -9.02
N PHE A 49 -18.64 1.75 -8.38
CA PHE A 49 -17.39 1.22 -8.96
C PHE A 49 -17.57 -0.13 -9.66
N GLY A 50 -18.64 -0.87 -9.38
CA GLY A 50 -18.94 -2.16 -9.99
C GLY A 50 -18.96 -2.16 -11.53
N PRO A 51 -19.49 -1.11 -12.21
CA PRO A 51 -19.37 -0.97 -13.66
C PRO A 51 -17.92 -0.88 -14.14
N SER A 52 -17.05 -0.13 -13.43
CA SER A 52 -15.64 0.02 -13.77
C SER A 52 -14.85 -1.29 -13.64
N LEU A 53 -15.26 -2.18 -12.73
CA LEU A 53 -14.66 -3.52 -12.61
C LEU A 53 -14.89 -4.42 -13.86
N LYS A 54 -15.87 -4.05 -14.71
CA LYS A 54 -16.18 -4.76 -15.95
C LYS A 54 -15.61 -4.07 -17.19
N SER A 55 -15.14 -2.84 -17.06
CA SER A 55 -14.45 -2.15 -18.15
C SER A 55 -13.14 -2.88 -18.48
N PRO A 56 -12.66 -2.84 -19.73
CA PRO A 56 -11.29 -3.23 -20.04
C PRO A 56 -10.37 -2.45 -19.10
N GLY A 57 -9.73 -3.15 -18.17
CA GLY A 57 -8.85 -2.53 -17.20
C GLY A 57 -7.62 -1.94 -17.90
N PRO A 58 -6.73 -1.26 -17.15
CA PRO A 58 -5.34 -1.16 -17.60
C PRO A 58 -4.83 -2.57 -17.93
N ASP A 59 -3.88 -2.72 -18.86
CA ASP A 59 -3.18 -3.99 -19.06
C ASP A 59 -2.54 -4.39 -17.73
N LEU A 60 -3.21 -5.31 -17.02
CA LEU A 60 -2.74 -5.92 -15.78
C LEU A 60 -1.92 -7.18 -16.08
N GLU A 61 -1.47 -7.34 -17.32
CA GLU A 61 -0.49 -8.37 -17.64
C GLU A 61 0.78 -8.06 -16.84
N ALA A 62 1.15 -9.02 -15.98
CA ALA A 62 2.38 -8.89 -15.23
C ALA A 62 3.54 -8.83 -16.23
N PRO A 63 4.48 -7.87 -16.04
CA PRO A 63 5.66 -7.83 -16.90
C PRO A 63 6.44 -9.12 -16.74
N GLU A 64 7.10 -9.57 -17.82
CA GLU A 64 8.10 -10.62 -17.69
C GLU A 64 9.20 -10.15 -16.74
N LEU A 65 9.58 -11.00 -15.78
CA LEU A 65 10.68 -10.71 -14.87
C LEU A 65 12.02 -10.87 -15.60
N THR A 66 12.32 -9.87 -16.43
CA THR A 66 13.60 -9.78 -17.14
C THR A 66 14.72 -9.41 -16.17
N GLU A 67 15.97 -9.69 -16.56
CA GLU A 67 17.16 -9.28 -15.79
C GLU A 67 17.19 -7.75 -15.58
N ARG A 68 16.84 -6.98 -16.61
CA ARG A 68 16.72 -5.51 -16.51
C ARG A 68 15.73 -5.11 -15.41
N LEU A 69 14.51 -5.65 -15.45
CA LEU A 69 13.48 -5.29 -14.47
C LEU A 69 13.89 -5.71 -13.05
N ARG A 70 14.48 -6.89 -12.90
CA ARG A 70 15.04 -7.35 -11.63
C ARG A 70 16.06 -6.34 -11.09
N ASP A 71 17.02 -5.93 -11.91
CA ASP A 71 18.11 -5.05 -11.48
C ASP A 71 17.62 -3.62 -11.19
N GLU A 72 16.61 -3.14 -11.92
CA GLU A 72 15.92 -1.88 -11.60
C GLU A 72 15.22 -1.93 -10.24
N MET A 73 14.52 -3.03 -9.94
CA MET A 73 13.87 -3.25 -8.64
C MET A 73 14.91 -3.34 -7.51
N VAL A 74 15.99 -4.11 -7.70
CA VAL A 74 17.07 -4.23 -6.71
C VAL A 74 17.71 -2.88 -6.44
N SER A 75 18.13 -2.17 -7.50
CA SER A 75 18.77 -0.86 -7.37
C SER A 75 17.84 0.16 -6.71
N GLY A 76 16.53 0.08 -6.97
CA GLY A 76 15.54 0.93 -6.30
C GLY A 76 15.42 0.65 -4.82
N CYS A 77 15.36 -0.62 -4.42
CA CYS A 77 15.36 -1.00 -3.01
C CYS A 77 16.66 -0.59 -2.31
N GLU A 78 17.82 -0.75 -2.95
CA GLU A 78 19.12 -0.33 -2.41
C GLU A 78 19.18 1.19 -2.20
N ARG A 79 18.66 1.99 -3.14
CA ARG A 79 18.54 3.45 -2.95
C ARG A 79 17.59 3.81 -1.81
N SER A 80 16.45 3.13 -1.69
CA SER A 80 15.52 3.32 -0.57
C SER A 80 16.11 2.93 0.78
N ALA A 81 16.97 1.90 0.82
CA ALA A 81 17.65 1.45 2.02
C ALA A 81 18.71 2.46 2.50
N GLU A 82 19.23 3.30 1.61
CA GLU A 82 20.34 4.21 1.87
C GLU A 82 21.57 3.44 2.36
N GLU A 83 22.16 3.83 3.49
CA GLU A 83 23.33 3.15 4.09
C GLU A 83 22.93 2.07 5.11
N ARG A 84 21.64 1.84 5.34
CA ARG A 84 21.13 0.93 6.36
C ARG A 84 21.24 -0.52 5.92
N ASP A 85 21.66 -1.38 6.83
CA ASP A 85 21.63 -2.82 6.60
C ASP A 85 20.24 -3.43 6.83
N MET A 86 20.09 -4.70 6.43
CA MET A 86 18.82 -5.41 6.54
C MET A 86 18.34 -5.58 7.99
N SER A 87 19.25 -5.66 8.96
CA SER A 87 18.88 -5.78 10.37
C SER A 87 18.33 -4.46 10.92
N GLU A 88 18.96 -3.34 10.58
CA GLU A 88 18.47 -2.00 10.93
C GLU A 88 17.07 -1.74 10.35
N LEU A 89 16.87 -2.08 9.07
CA LEU A 89 15.57 -1.91 8.41
C LEU A 89 14.47 -2.79 9.04
N VAL A 90 14.81 -4.00 9.48
CA VAL A 90 13.87 -4.90 10.16
C VAL A 90 13.53 -4.37 11.54
N ASP A 91 14.52 -3.91 12.30
CA ASP A 91 14.33 -3.36 13.64
C ASP A 91 13.46 -2.09 13.60
N ASP A 92 13.73 -1.18 12.65
CA ASP A 92 12.93 0.02 12.41
C ASP A 92 11.46 -0.32 12.10
N ARG A 93 11.23 -1.30 11.20
CA ARG A 93 9.89 -1.75 10.83
C ARG A 93 9.13 -2.32 12.03
N ASP A 94 9.80 -3.16 12.82
CA ASP A 94 9.16 -3.84 13.95
C ASP A 94 8.83 -2.84 15.07
N LEU A 95 9.73 -1.89 15.35
CA LEU A 95 9.49 -0.79 16.28
C LEU A 95 8.30 0.06 15.84
N ALA A 96 8.27 0.49 14.57
CA ALA A 96 7.17 1.27 14.01
C ALA A 96 5.84 0.49 14.07
N SER A 97 5.87 -0.81 13.77
CA SER A 97 4.69 -1.67 13.81
C SER A 97 4.09 -1.76 15.21
N VAL A 98 4.92 -1.92 16.24
CA VAL A 98 4.48 -1.92 17.64
C VAL A 98 3.89 -0.56 18.03
N ALA A 99 4.53 0.54 17.64
CA ALA A 99 4.04 1.89 17.93
C ALA A 99 2.67 2.16 17.30
N VAL A 100 2.48 1.79 16.02
CA VAL A 100 1.20 1.91 15.32
C VAL A 100 0.11 1.06 15.99
N LEU A 101 0.42 -0.18 16.37
CA LEU A 101 -0.52 -1.04 17.09
C LEU A 101 -0.93 -0.43 18.43
N GLY A 102 0.01 0.13 19.18
CA GLY A 102 -0.25 0.83 20.43
C GLY A 102 -1.19 2.02 20.24
N ALA A 103 -0.89 2.89 19.28
CA ALA A 103 -1.71 4.06 18.96
C ALA A 103 -3.16 3.68 18.56
N VAL A 104 -3.31 2.68 17.68
CA VAL A 104 -4.64 2.21 17.24
C VAL A 104 -5.42 1.58 18.41
N ARG A 105 -4.77 0.82 19.29
CA ARG A 105 -5.41 0.24 20.48
C ARG A 105 -5.88 1.32 21.44
N GLY A 106 -5.04 2.31 21.74
CA GLY A 106 -5.40 3.42 22.62
C GLY A 106 -6.66 4.16 22.14
N ILE A 107 -6.74 4.46 20.84
CA ILE A 107 -7.94 5.08 20.25
C ILE A 107 -9.18 4.19 20.40
N ARG A 108 -9.06 2.86 20.26
CA ARG A 108 -10.20 1.95 20.42
C ARG A 108 -10.68 1.86 21.86
N GLU A 109 -9.76 1.92 22.82
CA GLU A 109 -10.06 1.90 24.25
C GLU A 109 -10.72 3.22 24.70
N GLU A 110 -10.25 4.38 24.23
CA GLU A 110 -10.87 5.69 24.51
C GLU A 110 -12.30 5.84 23.96
N ARG A 111 -12.66 5.04 22.95
CA ARG A 111 -13.94 5.09 22.25
C ARG A 111 -14.91 3.98 22.67
N SER A 112 -14.48 3.06 23.54
CA SER A 112 -15.30 1.97 24.10
C SER A 112 -15.98 2.38 25.40
#